data_AF-A0ABD3F9P2-F1
#
_entry.id   AF-A0ABD3F9P2-F1
#
_cell.length_a   1.000
_cell.length_b   1.000
_cell.length_c   1.000
_cell.angle_alpha   90.00
_cell.angle_beta   90.00
_cell.angle_gamma   90.00
#
_symmetry.space_group_name_H-M   'P 1'
#
loop_
_entity.id
_entity.type
_entity.pdbx_description
1 polymer ?
#
loop_
_entity_poly.entity_id
_entity_poly.type
_entity_poly.pdbx_seq_one_letter_code
_entity_poly.pdbx_strand_id
1 'polypeptide(L)'
;MMGERYDEKIDIFSFGVVLSELDMQSLPYARARADLASELKVLEKVMFGKLQVEFSPGCLASVAKLGNECVALDPSSRPSAPVVAYRLQTIMKSAFGKSN
;
A
#
# COMPACT_ATOMS: atom_id res chain seq x y z
N MET A 1 -17.25 8.40 11.82
CA MET A 1 -15.85 8.74 12.14
C MET A 1 -15.65 8.39 13.61
N MET A 2 -15.40 7.11 13.90
CA MET A 2 -15.24 6.65 15.27
C MET A 2 -13.78 6.36 15.53
N GLY A 3 -13.24 7.06 16.54
CA GLY A 3 -11.86 7.00 16.98
C GLY A 3 -11.54 5.68 17.65
N GLU A 4 -11.41 4.64 16.85
CA GLU A 4 -10.58 3.50 17.23
C GLU A 4 -9.14 3.98 17.25
N ARG A 5 -8.38 3.58 18.29
CA ARG A 5 -7.03 4.06 18.60
C ARG A 5 -6.20 4.26 17.34
N TYR A 6 -5.49 5.39 17.29
CA TYR A 6 -4.38 5.58 16.37
C TYR A 6 -3.36 4.49 16.67
N ASP A 7 -3.42 3.41 15.90
CA ASP A 7 -2.64 2.19 16.06
C ASP A 7 -1.54 2.19 15.01
N GLU A 8 -0.40 1.53 15.25
CA GLU A 8 0.72 1.55 14.30
C GLU A 8 0.33 1.02 12.90
N LYS A 9 -0.80 0.30 12.82
CA LYS A 9 -1.42 -0.20 11.60
C LYS A 9 -1.89 0.89 10.64
N ILE A 10 -2.12 2.11 11.12
CA ILE A 10 -2.45 3.27 10.25
C ILE A 10 -1.21 3.73 9.49
N ASP A 11 -0.05 3.71 10.13
CA ASP A 11 1.23 4.02 9.47
C ASP A 11 1.56 2.95 8.42
N ILE A 12 1.24 1.69 8.69
CA ILE A 12 1.41 0.60 7.71
C ILE A 12 0.50 0.79 6.49
N PHE A 13 -0.74 1.22 6.69
CA PHE A 13 -1.62 1.55 5.58
C PHE A 13 -1.03 2.67 4.71
N SER A 14 -0.63 3.77 5.35
CA SER A 14 -0.02 4.92 4.67
C SER A 14 1.26 4.51 3.94
N PHE A 15 2.08 3.65 4.53
CA PHE A 15 3.27 3.09 3.91
C PHE A 15 2.94 2.25 2.66
N GLY A 16 1.90 1.42 2.72
CA GLY A 16 1.45 0.65 1.55
C GLY A 16 0.99 1.54 0.39
N VAL A 17 0.32 2.66 0.70
CA VAL A 17 -0.03 3.68 -0.30
C VAL A 17 1.23 4.32 -0.91
N VAL A 18 2.22 4.68 -0.09
CA VAL A 18 3.51 5.21 -0.57
C VAL A 18 4.24 4.21 -1.47
N LEU A 19 4.22 2.91 -1.14
CA LEU A 19 4.80 1.89 -2.01
C LEU A 19 4.16 1.87 -3.40
N SER A 20 2.83 2.04 -3.47
CA SER A 20 2.11 2.10 -4.75
C SER A 20 2.44 3.36 -5.54
N GLU A 21 2.57 4.50 -4.87
CA GLU A 21 2.95 5.78 -5.47
C GLU A 21 4.37 5.72 -6.05
N LEU A 22 5.32 5.14 -5.31
CA LEU A 22 6.70 4.97 -5.77
C LEU A 22 6.78 4.11 -7.03
N ASP A 23 5.98 3.05 -7.11
CA ASP A 23 5.95 2.15 -8.26
C ASP A 23 5.26 2.79 -9.47
N MET A 24 4.10 3.41 -9.27
CA MET A 24 3.34 4.05 -10.35
C MET A 24 3.89 5.42 -10.77
N GLN A 25 4.77 6.01 -9.96
CA GLN A 25 5.28 7.37 -10.14
C GLN A 25 4.16 8.41 -10.33
N SER A 26 3.03 8.21 -9.66
CA SER A 26 1.85 9.05 -9.75
C SER A 26 1.15 9.14 -8.40
N LEU A 27 0.39 10.23 -8.20
CA LEU A 27 -0.31 10.46 -6.94
C LEU A 27 -1.17 9.25 -6.54
N PRO A 28 -1.32 8.96 -5.24
CA PRO A 28 -2.22 7.94 -4.75
C PRO A 28 -3.60 8.05 -5.38
N TYR A 29 -4.07 6.95 -5.97
CA TYR A 29 -5.37 6.86 -6.62
C TYR A 29 -5.59 7.85 -7.78
N ALA A 30 -4.54 8.37 -8.43
CA ALA A 30 -4.64 9.39 -9.49
C ALA A 30 -5.68 9.04 -10.57
N ARG A 31 -5.76 7.76 -10.98
CA ARG A 31 -6.76 7.28 -11.95
C ARG A 31 -8.19 7.47 -11.44
N ALA A 32 -8.46 7.05 -10.21
CA ALA A 32 -9.79 7.23 -9.61
C ALA A 32 -10.11 8.69 -9.30
N ARG A 33 -9.09 9.52 -9.01
CA ARG A 33 -9.27 10.98 -8.80
C ARG A 33 -9.70 11.70 -10.09
N ALA A 34 -9.28 11.24 -11.26
CA ALA A 34 -9.72 11.81 -12.53
C ALA A 34 -11.23 11.63 -12.74
N ASP A 35 -11.78 10.49 -12.32
CA ASP A 35 -13.21 10.16 -12.45
C ASP A 35 -14.05 10.67 -11.26
N LEU A 36 -13.41 11.02 -10.13
CA LEU A 36 -14.07 11.43 -8.90
C LEU A 36 -13.80 12.91 -8.61
N ALA A 37 -14.84 13.72 -8.75
CA ALA A 37 -14.78 15.18 -8.53
C ALA A 37 -14.45 15.64 -7.09
N SER A 38 -14.26 14.74 -6.12
CA SER A 38 -14.03 15.11 -4.71
C SER A 38 -13.14 14.11 -3.97
N GLU A 39 -12.16 14.62 -3.22
CA GLU A 39 -11.27 13.84 -2.35
C GLU A 39 -12.03 13.04 -1.28
N LEU A 40 -13.14 13.59 -0.78
CA LEU A 40 -14.01 12.89 0.18
C LEU A 40 -14.60 11.60 -0.39
N LYS A 41 -14.97 11.61 -1.68
CA LYS A 41 -15.51 10.41 -2.36
C LYS A 41 -14.44 9.35 -2.59
N VAL A 42 -13.19 9.76 -2.81
CA VAL A 42 -12.05 8.85 -2.92
C VAL A 42 -11.84 8.18 -1.57
N LEU A 43 -11.76 8.95 -0.49
CA LEU A 43 -11.58 8.44 0.87
C LEU A 43 -12.72 7.49 1.26
N GLU A 44 -13.97 7.86 0.98
CA GLU A 44 -15.14 7.01 1.24
C GLU A 44 -15.03 5.67 0.51
N LYS A 45 -14.66 5.67 -0.77
CA LYS A 45 -14.49 4.43 -1.53
C LYS A 45 -13.34 3.57 -1.01
N VAL A 46 -12.22 4.18 -0.60
CA VAL A 46 -11.09 3.46 0.03
C VAL A 46 -11.54 2.83 1.35
N MET A 47 -12.26 3.59 2.19
CA MET A 47 -12.78 3.09 3.47
C MET A 47 -13.76 1.94 3.31
N PHE A 48 -14.53 1.89 2.22
CA PHE A 48 -15.43 0.76 1.93
C PHE A 48 -14.76 -0.35 1.10
N GLY A 49 -13.44 -0.27 0.84
CA GLY A 49 -12.72 -1.24 0.02
C GLY A 49 -13.15 -1.26 -1.45
N LYS A 50 -13.90 -0.24 -1.90
CA LYS A 50 -14.36 -0.06 -3.29
C LYS A 50 -13.30 0.55 -4.19
N LEU A 51 -12.22 1.04 -3.59
CA LEU A 51 -11.05 1.55 -4.28
C LEU A 51 -9.81 1.03 -3.57
N GLN A 52 -8.90 0.43 -4.33
CA GLN A 52 -7.65 -0.16 -3.85
C GLN A 52 -6.48 0.52 -4.54
N VAL A 53 -5.31 0.43 -3.92
CA VAL A 53 -4.06 0.88 -4.56
C VAL A 53 -3.77 0.01 -5.79
N GLU A 54 -3.02 0.56 -6.72
CA GLU A 54 -2.60 -0.16 -7.91
C GLU A 54 -1.08 -0.21 -8.00
N PHE A 55 -0.56 -1.28 -8.57
CA PHE A 55 0.84 -1.42 -8.92
C PHE A 55 0.97 -1.62 -10.43
N SER A 56 2.06 -1.12 -11.00
CA SER A 56 2.38 -1.27 -12.41
C SER A 56 2.69 -2.75 -12.75
N PRO A 57 2.51 -3.16 -14.02
CA PRO A 57 2.93 -4.49 -14.47
C PRO A 57 4.44 -4.75 -14.34
N GLY A 58 5.25 -3.69 -14.21
CA GLY A 58 6.70 -3.77 -14.01
C GLY A 58 7.12 -3.94 -12.56
N CYS A 59 6.19 -3.79 -11.60
CA CYS A 59 6.47 -3.97 -10.20
C CYS A 59 6.89 -5.41 -9.90
N LEU A 60 7.87 -5.61 -9.02
CA LEU A 60 8.17 -6.94 -8.50
C LEU A 60 6.92 -7.49 -7.79
N ALA A 61 6.44 -8.66 -8.24
CA ALA A 61 5.23 -9.28 -7.68
C ALA A 61 5.27 -9.44 -6.15
N SER A 62 6.45 -9.65 -5.58
CA SER A 62 6.67 -9.73 -4.14
C SER A 62 6.49 -8.39 -3.42
N VAL A 63 6.87 -7.26 -4.06
CA VAL A 63 6.65 -5.90 -3.55
C VAL A 63 5.17 -5.53 -3.65
N ALA A 64 4.55 -5.74 -4.82
CA ALA A 64 3.13 -5.48 -5.01
C ALA A 64 2.27 -6.29 -4.02
N LYS A 65 2.61 -7.56 -3.78
CA LYS A 65 1.96 -8.39 -2.77
C LYS A 65 2.10 -7.79 -1.37
N LEU A 66 3.31 -7.40 -0.96
CA LEU A 66 3.54 -6.78 0.35
C LEU A 66 2.77 -5.46 0.48
N GLY A 67 2.77 -4.62 -0.55
CA GLY A 67 2.03 -3.36 -0.57
C GLY A 67 0.52 -3.55 -0.41
N ASN A 68 -0.06 -4.54 -1.11
CA ASN A 68 -1.47 -4.91 -0.97
C ASN A 68 -1.81 -5.40 0.45
N GLU A 69 -0.92 -6.16 1.09
CA GLU A 69 -1.12 -6.58 2.49
C GLU A 69 -1.04 -5.38 3.46
N CYS A 70 -0.17 -4.40 3.18
CA CYS A 70 -0.07 -3.18 3.99
C CYS A 70 -1.35 -2.33 3.93
N VAL A 71 -2.07 -2.30 2.80
CA VAL A 71 -3.32 -1.54 2.64
C VAL A 71 -4.59 -2.36 2.90
N ALA A 72 -4.48 -3.50 3.58
CA ALA A 72 -5.64 -4.34 3.89
C ALA A 72 -6.74 -3.53 4.62
N LEU A 73 -8.01 -3.78 4.24
CA LEU A 73 -9.16 -3.07 4.79
C LEU A 73 -9.26 -3.28 6.30
N ASP A 74 -9.11 -4.53 6.74
CA ASP A 74 -9.00 -4.88 8.15
C ASP A 74 -7.59 -4.51 8.69
N PRO A 75 -7.48 -3.61 9.69
CA PRO A 75 -6.20 -3.25 10.31
C PRO A 75 -5.45 -4.43 10.91
N SER A 76 -6.16 -5.45 11.41
CA SER A 76 -5.54 -6.62 12.05
C SER A 76 -4.80 -7.51 11.04
N SER A 77 -5.23 -7.47 9.78
CA SER A 77 -4.63 -8.17 8.65
C SER A 77 -3.35 -7.51 8.13
N ARG A 78 -3.04 -6.28 8.56
CA ARG A 78 -1.83 -5.56 8.13
C ARG A 78 -0.59 -6.08 8.88
N PRO A 79 0.55 -6.30 8.22
CA PRO A 79 1.80 -6.69 8.89
C PRO A 79 2.30 -5.59 9.84
N SER A 80 3.14 -5.94 10.82
CA SER A 80 3.82 -4.93 11.64
C SER A 80 5.03 -4.33 10.92
N ALA A 81 5.47 -3.14 11.31
CA ALA A 81 6.61 -2.46 10.68
C ALA A 81 7.89 -3.32 10.62
N PRO A 82 8.28 -4.08 11.68
CA PRO A 82 9.43 -4.97 11.61
C PRO A 82 9.27 -6.08 10.56
N VAL A 83 8.05 -6.63 10.41
CA VAL A 83 7.75 -7.65 9.40
C VAL A 83 7.85 -7.08 7.98
N VAL A 84 7.33 -5.87 7.77
CA VAL A 84 7.43 -5.16 6.49
C VAL A 84 8.90 -4.93 6.12
N ALA A 85 9.69 -4.39 7.05
CA ALA A 85 11.11 -4.12 6.84
C ALA A 85 11.90 -5.41 6.52
N TYR A 86 11.67 -6.48 7.29
CA TYR A 86 12.30 -7.78 7.05
C TYR A 86 11.96 -8.33 5.65
N ARG A 87 10.70 -8.24 5.25
CA ARG A 87 10.26 -8.72 3.93
C ARG A 87 10.87 -7.89 2.81
N LEU A 88 10.91 -6.57 2.93
CA LEU A 88 11.57 -5.71 1.93
C LEU A 88 13.05 -6.05 1.79
N GLN A 89 13.79 -6.20 2.89
CA GLN A 89 15.20 -6.61 2.86
C GLN A 89 15.37 -7.98 2.21
N THR A 90 14.48 -8.93 2.48
CA THR A 90 14.51 -10.27 1.86
C THR A 90 14.26 -10.18 0.36
N ILE A 91 13.27 -9.38 -0.07
CA ILE A 91 12.99 -9.12 -1.48
C ILE A 91 14.22 -8.51 -2.15
N MET A 92 14.82 -7.47 -1.56
CA MET A 92 16.02 -6.82 -2.10
C MET A 92 17.18 -7.82 -2.28
N LYS A 93 17.46 -8.65 -1.26
CA LYS A 93 18.50 -9.69 -1.36
C LYS A 93 18.17 -10.73 -2.43
N SER A 94 16.91 -11.13 -2.58
CA SER A 94 16.52 -12.15 -3.56
C SER A 94 16.53 -11.63 -5.00
N ALA A 95 16.15 -10.37 -5.22
CA ALA A 95 16.03 -9.75 -6.52
C ALA A 95 17.38 -9.19 -7.03
N PHE A 96 18.23 -8.72 -6.12
CA PHE A 96 19.48 -8.03 -6.46
C PHE A 96 20.75 -8.69 -5.89
N GLY A 97 20.62 -9.69 -5.01
CA GLY A 97 21.75 -10.35 -4.36
C GLY A 97 22.34 -11.55 -5.13
N LYS A 98 21.85 -11.85 -6.33
CA LYS A 98 22.52 -12.81 -7.25
C LYS A 98 23.42 -12.06 -8.24
N SER A 99 24.51 -11.52 -7.71
CA SER A 99 25.67 -11.13 -8.51
C SER A 99 26.91 -11.53 -7.72
N ASN A 100 27.16 -12.84 -7.67
CA ASN A 100 28.49 -13.44 -7.52
C ASN A 100 28.43 -14.92 -7.90
#